data_AF-A0A1D2I3P4-F1
#
_entry.id   AF-A0A1D2I3P4-F1
#
_cell.length_a   1.000
_cell.length_b   1.000
_cell.length_c   1.000
_cell.angle_alpha   90.00
_cell.angle_beta   90.00
_cell.angle_gamma   90.00
#
_symmetry.space_group_name_H-M   'P 1'
#
loop_
_entity.id
_entity.type
_entity.pdbx_description
1 polymer ?
#
loop_
_entity_poly.entity_id
_entity_poly.type
_entity_poly.pdbx_seq_one_letter_code
_entity_poly.pdbx_strand_id
1 'polypeptide(L)'
;MRAGFERARVAALEELAGVVGRVRACAALGVSRATYYRHHRRSPAPVRPCAERRPHPRSLSAAEREEVLDVLHSEEFADMAPGEIYAVLLDRGTCLCSESTM
;
A
#
# COMPACT_ATOMS: atom_id res chain seq x y z
N MET A 1 12.54 22.82 0.42
CA MET A 1 13.03 23.15 1.79
C MET A 1 13.25 21.91 2.66
N ARG A 2 12.24 21.04 2.87
CA ARG A 2 12.33 19.83 3.73
C ARG A 2 13.47 18.86 3.40
N ALA A 3 13.70 18.58 2.12
CA ALA A 3 14.77 17.67 1.69
C ALA A 3 16.19 18.21 1.95
N GLY A 4 16.38 19.54 1.97
CA GLY A 4 17.68 20.16 2.26
C GLY A 4 18.04 20.04 3.74
N PHE A 5 17.07 20.30 4.62
CA PHE A 5 17.22 20.13 6.07
C PHE A 5 17.55 18.68 6.44
N GLU A 6 16.85 17.71 5.84
CA GLU A 6 17.11 16.28 6.11
C GLU A 6 18.52 15.85 5.72
N ARG A 7 19.03 16.32 4.57
CA ARG A 7 20.42 16.04 4.16
C ARG A 7 21.43 16.64 5.12
N ALA A 8 21.24 17.90 5.54
CA ALA A 8 22.11 18.55 6.51
C ALA A 8 22.11 17.83 7.86
N ARG A 9 20.93 17.38 8.32
CA ARG A 9 20.79 16.63 9.57
C ARG A 9 21.49 15.26 9.53
N VAL A 10 21.43 14.56 8.39
CA VAL A 10 22.15 13.29 8.20
C VAL A 10 23.66 13.49 8.20
N ALA A 11 24.16 14.52 7.49
CA ALA A 11 25.59 14.84 7.47
C ALA A 11 26.13 15.16 8.88
N ALA A 12 25.44 16.03 9.62
CA ALA A 12 25.79 16.37 11.00
C ALA A 12 25.77 15.15 11.94
N LEU A 13 24.86 14.19 11.70
CA LEU A 13 24.77 12.98 12.50
C LEU A 13 25.98 12.06 12.26
N GLU A 14 26.40 11.86 11.01
CA GLU A 14 27.59 11.05 10.70
C GLU A 14 28.88 11.66 11.28
N GLU A 15 29.05 12.98 11.19
CA GLU A 15 30.18 13.68 11.81
C GLU A 15 30.19 13.51 13.33
N LEU A 16 29.06 13.80 13.98
CA LEU A 16 28.94 13.70 15.44
C LEU A 16 29.06 12.25 15.92
N ALA A 17 28.57 11.29 15.15
CA ALA A 17 28.70 9.86 15.46
C ALA A 17 30.17 9.40 15.51
N GLY A 18 31.05 10.01 14.71
CA GLY A 18 32.49 9.75 14.74
C GLY A 18 33.18 10.24 16.03
N VAL A 19 32.63 11.25 16.69
CA VAL A 19 33.20 11.87 17.90
C VAL A 19 32.63 11.30 19.18
N VAL A 20 31.29 11.20 19.28
CA VAL A 20 30.60 10.82 20.54
C VAL A 20 29.89 9.47 20.47
N GLY A 21 29.95 8.80 19.32
CA GLY A 21 29.22 7.57 19.06
C GLY A 21 27.77 7.80 18.63
N ARG A 22 27.27 6.88 17.79
CA ARG A 22 25.94 6.96 17.14
C ARG A 22 24.77 7.19 18.08
N VAL A 23 24.79 6.58 19.28
CA VAL A 23 23.70 6.70 20.26
C VAL A 23 23.56 8.13 20.77
N ARG A 24 24.68 8.76 21.12
CA ARG A 24 24.70 10.14 21.63
C ARG A 24 24.42 11.14 20.52
N ALA A 25 24.93 10.91 19.31
CA ALA A 25 24.63 11.73 18.13
C ALA A 25 23.14 11.72 17.77
N CYS A 26 22.51 10.53 17.78
CA CYS A 26 21.07 10.38 17.56
C CYS A 26 20.26 11.16 18.61
N ALA A 27 20.62 11.05 19.89
CA ALA A 27 19.94 11.77 20.97
C ALA A 27 20.08 13.29 20.83
N ALA A 28 21.28 13.79 20.51
CA ALA A 28 21.56 15.22 20.36
C ALA A 28 20.81 15.86 19.18
N LEU A 29 20.60 15.13 18.08
CA LEU A 29 19.94 15.62 16.87
C LEU A 29 18.44 15.26 16.79
N GLY A 30 17.88 14.68 17.85
CA GLY A 30 16.46 14.30 17.92
C GLY A 30 16.09 13.19 16.94
N VAL A 31 17.03 12.34 16.54
CA VAL A 31 16.79 11.23 15.61
C VAL A 31 16.65 9.93 16.40
N SER A 32 15.58 9.17 16.14
CA SER A 32 15.44 7.85 16.77
C SER A 32 16.53 6.90 16.26
N ARG A 33 17.15 6.13 17.17
CA ARG A 33 18.17 5.12 16.81
C ARG A 33 17.66 4.15 15.73
N ALA A 34 16.39 3.74 15.85
CA ALA A 34 15.76 2.82 14.90
C ALA A 34 15.67 3.43 13.49
N THR A 35 15.32 4.72 13.38
CA THR A 35 15.30 5.44 12.10
C THR A 35 16.71 5.53 11.52
N TYR A 36 17.70 5.90 12.32
CA TYR A 36 19.09 5.94 11.87
C TYR A 36 19.53 4.59 11.28
N TYR A 37 19.39 3.50 12.02
CA TYR A 37 19.80 2.18 11.53
C TYR A 37 19.00 1.70 10.32
N ARG A 38 17.70 2.02 10.20
CA ARG A 38 16.91 1.66 9.00
C ARG A 38 17.43 2.33 7.73
N HIS A 39 17.83 3.59 7.81
CA HIS A 39 18.30 4.36 6.65
C HIS A 39 19.80 4.19 6.36
N HIS A 40 20.60 3.84 7.37
CA HIS A 40 22.06 3.72 7.26
C HIS A 40 22.53 2.26 7.32
N ARG A 41 21.60 1.31 7.11
CA ARG A 41 21.91 -0.12 7.04
C ARG A 41 22.82 -0.36 5.83
N ARG A 42 24.07 -0.76 6.08
CA ARG A 42 25.02 -1.16 5.03
C ARG A 42 24.89 -2.62 4.62
N SER A 43 24.27 -3.44 5.46
CA SER A 43 23.97 -4.84 5.14
C SER A 43 22.92 -4.89 4.03
N PRO A 44 23.00 -5.87 3.11
CA PRO A 44 21.92 -6.13 2.16
C PRO A 44 20.58 -6.24 2.88
N ALA A 45 19.52 -5.75 2.23
CA ALA A 45 18.18 -6.03 2.71
C ALA A 45 18.00 -7.55 2.79
N PRO A 46 17.34 -8.08 3.85
CA PRO A 46 17.03 -9.50 3.87
C PRO A 46 16.22 -9.83 2.63
N VAL A 47 16.54 -10.97 1.99
CA VAL A 47 15.74 -11.50 0.88
C VAL A 47 14.32 -11.66 1.41
N ARG A 48 13.40 -10.82 0.93
CA ARG A 48 11.98 -11.01 1.22
C ARG A 48 11.55 -12.20 0.37
N PRO A 49 11.00 -13.28 0.97
CA PRO A 49 10.37 -14.30 0.16
C PRO A 49 9.31 -13.61 -0.69
N CYS A 50 9.29 -13.92 -1.98
CA CYS A 50 8.19 -13.53 -2.84
C CYS A 50 6.98 -14.35 -2.38
N ALA A 51 6.24 -13.82 -1.41
CA ALA A 51 5.02 -14.47 -0.96
C ALA A 51 3.98 -14.28 -2.07
N GLU A 52 3.47 -15.40 -2.58
CA GLU A 52 2.30 -15.36 -3.45
C GLU A 52 1.18 -14.65 -2.72
N ARG A 53 0.56 -13.69 -3.41
CA ARG A 53 -0.53 -12.90 -2.84
C ARG A 53 -1.74 -13.82 -2.69
N ARG A 54 -2.02 -14.24 -1.46
CA ARG A 54 -3.23 -15.02 -1.16
C ARG A 54 -4.46 -14.15 -1.38
N PRO A 55 -5.49 -14.64 -2.10
CA PRO A 55 -6.75 -13.93 -2.22
C PRO A 55 -7.40 -13.77 -0.84
N HIS A 56 -8.17 -12.70 -0.67
CA HIS A 56 -8.90 -12.50 0.57
C HIS A 56 -10.01 -13.55 0.68
N PRO A 57 -10.36 -14.07 1.87
CA PRO A 57 -11.41 -15.09 2.02
C PRO A 57 -12.78 -14.66 1.48
N ARG A 58 -13.02 -13.36 1.34
CA ARG A 58 -14.24 -12.76 0.76
C ARG A 58 -14.05 -12.22 -0.65
N SER A 59 -12.95 -12.55 -1.33
CA SER A 59 -12.80 -12.24 -2.74
C SER A 59 -13.76 -13.11 -3.55
N LEU A 60 -14.34 -12.55 -4.60
CA LEU A 60 -15.10 -13.31 -5.58
C LEU A 60 -14.27 -14.49 -6.08
N SER A 61 -14.89 -15.66 -6.08
CA SER A 61 -14.44 -16.86 -6.78
C SER A 61 -14.40 -16.61 -8.28
N ALA A 62 -13.76 -17.52 -9.03
CA ALA A 62 -13.73 -17.42 -10.49
C ALA A 62 -15.14 -17.45 -11.10
N ALA A 63 -16.04 -18.25 -10.54
CA ALA A 63 -17.42 -18.35 -11.02
C ALA A 63 -18.22 -17.06 -10.73
N GLU A 64 -18.12 -16.51 -9.53
CA GLU A 64 -18.79 -15.25 -9.18
C GLU A 64 -18.26 -14.07 -10.03
N ARG A 65 -16.97 -14.08 -10.38
CA ARG A 65 -16.41 -13.07 -11.30
C ARG A 65 -16.98 -13.19 -12.70
N GLU A 66 -17.10 -14.41 -13.21
CA GLU A 66 -17.69 -14.63 -14.52
C GLU A 66 -19.15 -14.17 -14.55
N GLU A 67 -19.92 -14.48 -13.50
CA GLU A 67 -21.31 -14.02 -13.37
C GLU A 67 -21.42 -12.48 -13.38
N VAL A 68 -20.52 -11.78 -12.67
CA VAL A 68 -20.48 -10.31 -12.71
C VAL A 68 -20.14 -9.82 -14.12
N LEU A 69 -19.15 -10.41 -14.79
CA LEU A 69 -18.76 -10.03 -16.15
C LEU A 69 -19.87 -10.29 -17.17
N ASP A 70 -20.60 -11.40 -17.05
CA ASP A 70 -21.74 -11.73 -17.92
C ASP A 70 -22.84 -10.67 -17.80
N VAL A 71 -23.12 -10.19 -16.58
CA VAL A 71 -24.07 -9.10 -16.37
C VAL A 71 -23.56 -7.80 -16.97
N LEU A 72 -22.30 -7.42 -16.70
CA LEU A 72 -21.71 -6.19 -17.24
C LEU A 72 -21.65 -6.17 -18.77
N HIS A 73 -21.48 -7.33 -19.41
CA HIS A 73 -21.43 -7.46 -20.87
C HIS A 73 -22.81 -7.70 -21.51
N SER A 74 -23.88 -7.79 -20.72
CA SER A 74 -25.23 -7.98 -21.28
C SER A 74 -25.70 -6.75 -22.06
N GLU A 75 -26.55 -6.98 -23.07
CA GLU A 75 -27.11 -5.90 -23.89
C GLU A 75 -27.90 -4.87 -23.06
N GLU A 76 -28.49 -5.30 -21.94
CA GLU A 76 -29.24 -4.42 -21.03
C GLU A 76 -28.35 -3.35 -20.39
N PHE A 77 -27.10 -3.69 -20.09
CA PHE A 77 -26.18 -2.86 -19.31
C PHE A 77 -25.03 -2.28 -20.15
N ALA A 78 -25.01 -2.53 -21.46
CA ALA A 78 -23.91 -2.19 -22.37
C ALA A 78 -23.51 -0.69 -22.34
N ASP A 79 -24.46 0.21 -22.11
CA ASP A 79 -24.26 1.66 -22.08
C ASP A 79 -24.33 2.27 -20.65
N MET A 80 -24.34 1.44 -19.61
CA MET A 80 -24.43 1.89 -18.20
C MET A 80 -23.08 1.84 -17.50
N ALA A 81 -22.82 2.81 -16.63
CA ALA A 81 -21.65 2.75 -15.76
C ALA A 81 -21.83 1.70 -14.65
N PRO A 82 -20.75 1.07 -14.13
CA PRO A 82 -20.86 0.05 -13.07
C PRO A 82 -21.66 0.48 -11.83
N GLY A 83 -21.57 1.75 -11.41
CA GLY A 83 -22.37 2.28 -10.30
C GLY A 83 -23.87 2.33 -10.58
N GLU A 84 -24.27 2.59 -11.84
CA GLU A 84 -25.68 2.57 -12.26
C GLU A 84 -26.20 1.14 -12.30
N ILE A 85 -25.41 0.21 -12.84
CA ILE A 85 -25.72 -1.23 -12.87
C ILE A 85 -25.91 -1.74 -11.44
N TYR A 86 -25.02 -1.38 -10.52
CA TYR A 86 -25.14 -1.72 -9.09
C TYR A 86 -26.47 -1.25 -8.50
N ALA A 87 -26.86 0.01 -8.76
CA ALA A 87 -28.11 0.56 -8.25
C ALA A 87 -29.34 -0.17 -8.83
N VAL A 88 -29.36 -0.43 -10.14
CA VAL A 88 -30.45 -1.16 -10.80
C VAL A 88 -30.59 -2.59 -10.24
N LEU A 89 -29.46 -3.29 -10.03
CA LEU A 89 -29.48 -4.64 -9.45
C LEU A 89 -29.96 -4.62 -8.01
N LEU A 90 -29.54 -3.64 -7.20
CA LEU A 90 -30.01 -3.48 -5.83
C LEU A 90 -31.51 -3.18 -5.77
N ASP A 91 -32.03 -2.33 -6.65
CA ASP A 91 -33.47 -2.05 -6.74
C ASP A 91 -34.29 -3.32 -7.09
N ARG A 92 -33.66 -4.28 -7.79
CA ARG A 92 -34.22 -5.61 -8.09
C ARG A 92 -34.04 -6.62 -6.95
N GLY A 93 -33.33 -6.25 -5.88
CA GLY A 93 -33.03 -7.13 -4.75
C GLY A 93 -31.85 -8.08 -4.97
N THR A 94 -31.04 -7.85 -6.01
CA THR A 94 -29.90 -8.70 -6.37
C THR A 94 -28.59 -7.98 -6.00
N CYS A 95 -27.73 -8.64 -5.22
CA CYS A 95 -26.40 -8.13 -4.88
C CYS A 95 -25.33 -9.15 -5.30
N LEU A 96 -24.62 -8.85 -6.40
CA LEU A 96 -23.55 -9.71 -6.92
C LEU A 96 -22.20 -9.41 -6.26
N CYS A 97 -21.87 -8.13 -6.11
CA CYS A 97 -20.65 -7.67 -5.43
C CYS A 97 -20.83 -6.23 -4.92
N SER A 98 -19.83 -5.71 -4.20
CA SER A 98 -19.82 -4.29 -3.80
C SER A 98 -19.61 -3.39 -5.01
N GLU A 99 -20.13 -2.15 -4.96
CA GLU A 99 -19.94 -1.14 -6.00
C GLU A 99 -18.47 -0.95 -6.43
N SER A 100 -17.52 -0.95 -5.49
CA SER A 100 -16.08 -0.81 -5.80
C SER A 100 -15.44 -2.02 -6.51
N THR A 101 -16.15 -3.15 -6.55
CA THR A 101 -15.73 -4.39 -7.24
C THR A 101 -16.42 -4.56 -8.59
N MET A 102 -17.55 -3.86 -8.80
CA MET A 102 -18.33 -3.84 -10.03
C MET A 102 -17.53 -3.26 -11.21
#